data_AF-A0A7K2Z3X6-F1
#
_entry.id   AF-A0A7K2Z3X6-F1
#
_cell.length_a   1.000
_cell.length_b   1.000
_cell.length_c   1.000
_cell.angle_alpha   90.00
_cell.angle_beta   90.00
_cell.angle_gamma   90.00
#
_symmetry.space_group_name_H-M   'P 1'
#
loop_
_entity.id
_entity.type
_entity.pdbx_description
1 polymer ?
#
loop_
_entity_poly.entity_id
_entity_poly.type
_entity_poly.pdbx_seq_one_letter_code
_entity_poly.pdbx_strand_id
1 'polypeptide(L)'
;IPRGLRTTEGDDDTHGNVRQFGDVAVLESGATLWHTHAPQPMAAILDALARDGRPLPDLVLADHGWAGCASRRGIETVCFADSNDPALFLGEEEGTVTVTVPLDDHVVDARDYHPMTAYLLAAAGLAG
;
A
#
# COMPACT_ATOMS: atom_id res chain seq x y z
N ILE A 1 -5.74 6.58 9.91
CA ILE A 1 -6.77 6.87 8.89
C ILE A 1 -8.12 7.19 9.56
N PRO A 2 -9.00 8.00 8.93
CA PRO A 2 -10.39 8.16 9.38
C PRO A 2 -11.11 6.81 9.53
N ARG A 3 -12.04 6.70 10.47
CA ARG A 3 -12.76 5.43 10.76
C ARG A 3 -13.95 5.24 9.83
N GLY A 4 -14.34 3.98 9.61
CA GLY A 4 -15.56 3.65 8.85
C GLY A 4 -15.40 3.78 7.33
N LEU A 5 -14.16 3.80 6.84
CA LEU A 5 -13.89 3.83 5.41
C LEU A 5 -14.22 2.48 4.78
N ARG A 6 -14.93 2.53 3.65
CA ARG A 6 -15.35 1.36 2.89
C ARG A 6 -15.12 1.60 1.42
N THR A 7 -14.63 0.59 0.73
CA THR A 7 -14.58 0.57 -0.73
C THR A 7 -15.82 -0.16 -1.26
N THR A 8 -16.38 0.36 -2.36
CA THR A 8 -17.26 -0.42 -3.23
C THR A 8 -16.40 -1.36 -4.09
N GLU A 9 -17.03 -2.20 -4.91
CA GLU A 9 -16.33 -3.06 -5.88
C GLU A 9 -15.26 -2.26 -6.63
N GLY A 10 -14.02 -2.66 -6.44
CA GLY A 10 -12.82 -2.04 -6.97
C GLY A 10 -12.56 -2.45 -8.42
N ASP A 11 -11.49 -1.92 -9.01
CA ASP A 11 -11.14 -2.20 -10.41
C ASP A 11 -10.75 -3.68 -10.66
N ASP A 12 -10.46 -4.42 -9.59
CA ASP A 12 -10.10 -5.85 -9.56
C ASP A 12 -11.15 -6.71 -8.82
N ASP A 13 -12.39 -6.23 -8.71
CA ASP A 13 -13.52 -6.83 -7.98
C ASP A 13 -13.35 -6.95 -6.44
N THR A 14 -12.20 -6.50 -5.89
CA THR A 14 -12.02 -6.47 -4.44
C THR A 14 -12.82 -5.34 -3.80
N HIS A 15 -13.34 -5.59 -2.61
CA HIS A 15 -14.09 -4.61 -1.84
C HIS A 15 -14.01 -4.95 -0.36
N GLY A 16 -14.16 -3.95 0.50
CA GLY A 16 -14.10 -4.17 1.93
C GLY A 16 -14.07 -2.90 2.75
N ASN A 17 -13.72 -3.06 4.01
CA ASN A 17 -13.47 -1.95 4.91
C ASN A 17 -11.97 -1.64 4.90
N VAL A 18 -11.63 -0.35 4.81
CA VAL A 18 -10.25 0.07 5.02
C VAL A 18 -10.04 0.19 6.52
N ARG A 19 -9.22 -0.69 7.08
CA ARG A 19 -8.90 -0.75 8.51
C ARG A 19 -7.44 -0.37 8.73
N GLN A 20 -7.09 -0.07 9.97
CA GLN A 20 -5.72 0.18 10.37
C GLN A 20 -5.37 -0.67 11.60
N PHE A 21 -4.26 -1.39 11.52
CA PHE A 21 -3.68 -2.18 12.59
C PHE A 21 -2.32 -1.58 12.94
N GLY A 22 -2.18 -1.05 14.16
CA GLY A 22 -1.03 -0.21 14.49
C GLY A 22 -1.01 1.00 13.55
N ASP A 23 0.07 1.15 12.78
CA ASP A 23 0.24 2.22 11.78
C ASP A 23 0.09 1.73 10.34
N VAL A 24 -0.35 0.49 10.12
CA VAL A 24 -0.52 -0.11 8.79
C VAL A 24 -2.00 -0.13 8.40
N ALA A 25 -2.33 0.50 7.28
CA ALA A 25 -3.66 0.44 6.68
C ALA A 25 -3.79 -0.80 5.79
N VAL A 26 -4.95 -1.46 5.83
CA VAL A 26 -5.22 -2.72 5.11
C VAL A 26 -6.66 -2.77 4.60
N LEU A 27 -6.90 -3.54 3.55
CA LEU A 27 -8.25 -3.90 3.12
C LEU A 27 -8.71 -5.15 3.88
N GLU A 28 -9.87 -5.06 4.54
CA GLU A 28 -10.50 -6.17 5.25
C GLU A 28 -11.84 -6.52 4.61
N SER A 29 -12.05 -7.81 4.33
CA SER A 29 -13.34 -8.33 3.89
C SER A 29 -13.56 -9.72 4.46
N GLY A 30 -14.78 -9.98 4.97
CA GLY A 30 -15.13 -11.28 5.54
C GLY A 30 -14.27 -11.72 6.73
N ALA A 31 -13.76 -10.79 7.54
CA ALA A 31 -12.82 -11.05 8.64
C ALA A 31 -11.44 -11.59 8.21
N THR A 32 -11.06 -11.44 6.94
CA THR A 32 -9.69 -11.69 6.44
C THR A 32 -9.08 -10.41 5.85
N LEU A 33 -7.76 -10.36 5.78
CA LEU A 33 -7.02 -9.30 5.10
C LEU A 33 -6.86 -9.67 3.62
N TRP A 34 -7.10 -8.72 2.74
CA TRP A 34 -7.11 -8.94 1.30
C TRP A 34 -5.98 -8.16 0.64
N HIS A 35 -5.28 -8.85 -0.26
CA HIS A 35 -4.46 -8.22 -1.29
C HIS A 35 -5.37 -7.59 -2.35
N THR A 36 -4.98 -6.44 -2.87
CA THR A 36 -5.75 -5.74 -3.90
C THR A 36 -4.85 -4.87 -4.79
N HIS A 37 -5.11 -4.90 -6.09
CA HIS A 37 -4.51 -4.03 -7.09
C HIS A 37 -5.39 -2.78 -7.32
N ALA A 38 -6.53 -2.68 -6.64
CA ALA A 38 -7.48 -1.59 -6.77
C ALA A 38 -6.96 -0.30 -6.10
N PRO A 39 -7.05 0.88 -6.74
CA PRO A 39 -6.67 2.16 -6.13
C PRO A 39 -7.66 2.67 -5.07
N GLN A 40 -8.87 2.09 -5.01
CA GLN A 40 -10.00 2.56 -4.20
C GLN A 40 -9.69 2.68 -2.70
N PRO A 41 -8.98 1.75 -2.04
CA PRO A 41 -8.67 1.88 -0.62
C PRO A 41 -7.80 3.12 -0.30
N MET A 42 -6.75 3.36 -1.08
CA MET A 42 -5.90 4.53 -0.91
C MET A 42 -6.68 5.82 -1.24
N ALA A 43 -7.47 5.82 -2.32
CA ALA A 43 -8.33 6.96 -2.64
C ALA A 43 -9.27 7.30 -1.48
N ALA A 44 -9.92 6.29 -0.88
CA ALA A 44 -10.81 6.47 0.26
C ALA A 44 -10.10 7.08 1.48
N ILE A 45 -8.86 6.69 1.76
CA ILE A 45 -8.04 7.28 2.84
C ILE A 45 -7.74 8.75 2.55
N LEU A 46 -7.17 9.04 1.37
CA LEU A 46 -6.70 10.38 1.02
C LEU A 46 -7.86 11.37 0.89
N ASP A 47 -8.98 10.94 0.30
CA ASP A 47 -10.20 11.75 0.20
C ASP A 47 -10.80 12.03 1.57
N ALA A 48 -10.80 11.05 2.48
CA ALA A 48 -11.29 11.27 3.84
C ALA A 48 -10.39 12.21 4.64
N LEU A 49 -9.06 12.10 4.52
CA LEU A 49 -8.13 13.05 5.14
C LEU A 49 -8.38 14.47 4.64
N ALA A 50 -8.50 14.65 3.31
CA ALA A 50 -8.77 15.96 2.72
C ALA A 50 -10.13 16.53 3.17
N ARG A 51 -11.20 15.72 3.18
CA ARG A 51 -12.53 16.13 3.66
C ARG A 51 -12.51 16.56 5.13
N ASP A 52 -11.75 15.86 5.96
CA ASP A 52 -11.62 16.18 7.39
C ASP A 52 -10.68 17.37 7.66
N GLY A 53 -10.10 17.98 6.62
CA GLY A 53 -9.12 19.06 6.74
C GLY A 53 -7.80 18.62 7.39
N ARG A 54 -7.49 17.32 7.30
CA ARG A 54 -6.27 16.73 7.87
C ARG A 54 -5.14 16.77 6.84
N PRO A 55 -3.87 16.87 7.29
CA PRO A 55 -2.74 16.77 6.38
C PRO A 55 -2.74 15.40 5.67
N LEU A 56 -2.35 15.42 4.40
CA LEU A 56 -2.02 14.20 3.66
C LEU A 56 -0.67 13.63 4.15
N PRO A 57 -0.38 12.34 3.93
CA PRO A 57 0.94 11.79 4.21
C PRO A 57 2.01 12.50 3.37
N ASP A 58 3.16 12.77 3.97
CA ASP A 58 4.34 13.25 3.24
C ASP A 58 5.01 12.11 2.45
N LEU A 59 4.89 10.87 2.94
CA LEU A 59 5.41 9.65 2.33
C LEU A 59 4.37 8.53 2.41
N VAL A 60 4.25 7.75 1.34
CA VAL A 60 3.50 6.49 1.30
C VAL A 60 4.46 5.33 1.01
N LEU A 61 4.33 4.25 1.79
CA LEU A 61 4.95 2.95 1.53
C LEU A 61 3.83 1.93 1.34
N ALA A 62 3.64 1.42 0.11
CA ALA A 62 2.47 0.60 -0.21
C ALA A 62 2.69 -0.39 -1.37
N ASP A 63 1.75 -1.33 -1.54
CA ASP A 63 1.63 -2.25 -2.68
C ASP A 63 0.95 -1.58 -3.89
N HIS A 64 0.84 -2.30 -5.01
CA HIS A 64 0.52 -1.76 -6.33
C HIS A 64 -0.63 -0.75 -6.38
N GLY A 65 -1.86 -1.17 -6.07
CA GLY A 65 -3.04 -0.32 -6.24
C GLY A 65 -2.97 0.94 -5.37
N TRP A 66 -2.44 0.79 -4.16
CA TRP A 66 -2.34 1.85 -3.18
C TRP A 66 -1.23 2.84 -3.51
N ALA A 67 -0.06 2.33 -3.86
CA ALA A 67 1.09 3.13 -4.29
C ALA A 67 0.77 3.91 -5.56
N GLY A 68 0.18 3.26 -6.57
CA GLY A 68 -0.22 3.92 -7.82
C GLY A 68 -1.22 5.05 -7.61
N CYS A 69 -2.14 4.91 -6.65
CA CYS A 69 -3.07 5.99 -6.30
C CYS A 69 -2.35 7.18 -5.62
N ALA A 70 -1.45 6.90 -4.67
CA ALA A 70 -0.72 7.92 -3.93
C ALA A 70 0.23 8.71 -4.83
N SER A 71 1.03 8.02 -5.64
CA SER A 71 2.01 8.62 -6.56
C SER A 71 1.32 9.54 -7.57
N ARG A 72 0.20 9.12 -8.15
CA ARG A 72 -0.61 9.93 -9.07
C ARG A 72 -1.23 11.17 -8.43
N ARG A 73 -1.35 11.19 -7.10
CA ARG A 73 -1.78 12.37 -6.33
C ARG A 73 -0.61 13.26 -5.91
N GLY A 74 0.60 12.96 -6.38
CA GLY A 74 1.81 13.74 -6.13
C GLY A 74 2.40 13.53 -4.74
N ILE A 75 2.06 12.42 -4.07
CA ILE A 75 2.62 12.06 -2.76
C ILE A 75 3.89 11.26 -3.00
N GLU A 76 4.96 11.57 -2.27
CA GLU A 76 6.20 10.81 -2.33
C GLU A 76 5.90 9.34 -1.99
N THR A 77 6.29 8.43 -2.88
CA THR A 77 5.83 7.04 -2.81
C THR A 77 7.00 6.09 -3.03
N VAL A 78 7.18 5.18 -2.08
CA VAL A 78 7.98 3.96 -2.25
C VAL A 78 7.00 2.80 -2.34
N CYS A 79 7.24 1.86 -3.25
CA CYS A 79 6.31 0.76 -3.45
C CYS A 79 6.97 -0.61 -3.50
N PHE A 80 6.21 -1.63 -3.14
CA PHE A 80 6.53 -3.02 -3.44
C PHE A 80 5.84 -3.42 -4.74
N ALA A 81 6.56 -4.11 -5.63
CA ALA A 81 6.01 -4.57 -6.90
C ALA A 81 6.47 -6.00 -7.23
N ASP A 82 5.51 -6.86 -7.55
CA ASP A 82 5.80 -8.15 -8.16
C ASP A 82 6.08 -7.97 -9.67
N SER A 83 6.71 -8.96 -10.27
CA SER A 83 6.99 -9.08 -11.70
C SER A 83 5.78 -8.88 -12.62
N ASN A 84 4.56 -9.10 -12.13
CA ASN A 84 3.31 -8.88 -12.85
C ASN A 84 2.74 -7.46 -12.70
N ASP A 85 3.44 -6.57 -11.97
CA ASP A 85 3.06 -5.18 -11.70
C ASP A 85 3.97 -4.15 -12.41
N PRO A 86 4.10 -4.19 -13.76
CA PRO A 86 5.08 -3.40 -14.50
C PRO A 86 4.86 -1.88 -14.39
N ALA A 87 3.64 -1.43 -14.04
CA ALA A 87 3.32 -0.01 -13.98
C ALA A 87 4.09 0.73 -12.88
N LEU A 88 4.45 0.07 -11.77
CA LEU A 88 5.23 0.70 -10.71
C LEU A 88 6.68 0.93 -11.13
N PHE A 89 7.29 -0.06 -11.80
CA PHE A 89 8.64 0.09 -12.37
C PHE A 89 8.69 1.21 -13.41
N LEU A 90 7.68 1.30 -14.28
CA LEU A 90 7.56 2.44 -15.20
C LEU A 90 7.38 3.75 -14.44
N GLY A 91 6.58 3.73 -13.36
CA GLY A 91 6.37 4.89 -12.51
C GLY A 91 7.65 5.44 -11.90
N GLU A 92 8.60 4.57 -11.52
CA GLU A 92 9.93 4.96 -11.04
C GLU A 92 10.78 5.58 -12.15
N GLU A 93 10.83 4.94 -13.33
CA GLU A 93 11.55 5.48 -14.50
C GLU A 93 11.00 6.84 -14.95
N GLU A 94 9.70 7.06 -14.81
CA GLU A 94 9.03 8.35 -15.12
C GLU A 94 9.13 9.37 -13.96
N GLY A 95 9.64 8.97 -12.79
CA GLY A 95 9.77 9.82 -11.60
C GLY A 95 8.45 10.13 -10.89
N THR A 96 7.39 9.37 -11.16
CA THR A 96 6.10 9.47 -10.43
C THR A 96 6.14 8.68 -9.12
N VAL A 97 6.87 7.57 -9.10
CA VAL A 97 7.23 6.79 -7.90
C VAL A 97 8.69 7.06 -7.58
N THR A 98 9.04 7.17 -6.29
CA THR A 98 10.42 7.47 -5.87
C THR A 98 11.32 6.25 -5.96
N VAL A 99 10.83 5.09 -5.50
CA VAL A 99 11.55 3.81 -5.51
C VAL A 99 10.55 2.67 -5.66
N THR A 100 10.84 1.72 -6.56
CA THR A 100 10.15 0.44 -6.64
C THR A 100 11.04 -0.66 -6.08
N VAL A 101 10.58 -1.34 -5.03
CA VAL A 101 11.23 -2.49 -4.43
C VAL A 101 10.62 -3.76 -5.05
N PRO A 102 11.37 -4.54 -5.85
CA PRO A 102 10.90 -5.80 -6.37
C PRO A 102 10.62 -6.78 -5.21
N LEU A 103 9.43 -7.36 -5.16
CA LEU A 103 9.01 -8.29 -4.13
C LEU A 103 7.94 -9.24 -4.68
N ASP A 104 8.07 -10.54 -4.45
CA ASP A 104 6.97 -11.49 -4.64
C ASP A 104 5.93 -11.20 -3.55
N ASP A 105 4.76 -10.68 -3.93
CA ASP A 105 3.71 -10.26 -3.00
C ASP A 105 2.63 -11.33 -2.79
N HIS A 106 2.83 -12.52 -3.38
CA HIS A 106 1.91 -13.64 -3.34
C HIS A 106 2.52 -14.92 -2.77
N VAL A 107 3.42 -14.78 -1.80
CA VAL A 107 4.00 -15.94 -1.11
C VAL A 107 2.95 -16.62 -0.22
N VAL A 108 2.80 -17.93 -0.35
CA VAL A 108 1.72 -18.71 0.29
C VAL A 108 1.75 -18.62 1.83
N ASP A 109 2.94 -18.67 2.43
CA ASP A 109 3.11 -18.54 3.88
C ASP A 109 3.78 -17.21 4.22
N ALA A 110 3.06 -16.33 4.92
CA ALA A 110 3.57 -15.03 5.32
C ALA A 110 4.88 -15.10 6.16
N ARG A 111 5.18 -16.25 6.77
CA ARG A 111 6.45 -16.47 7.50
C ARG A 111 7.66 -16.49 6.59
N ASP A 112 7.48 -16.72 5.29
CA ASP A 112 8.58 -16.73 4.32
C ASP A 112 9.13 -15.32 4.06
N TYR A 113 8.40 -14.26 4.43
CA TYR A 113 8.94 -12.89 4.47
C TYR A 113 9.86 -12.64 5.68
N HIS A 114 9.91 -13.53 6.68
CA HIS A 114 10.66 -13.29 7.91
C HIS A 114 12.15 -13.00 7.70
N PRO A 115 12.89 -13.71 6.82
CA PRO A 115 14.30 -13.37 6.54
C PRO A 115 14.47 -11.96 5.97
N MET A 116 13.57 -11.54 5.06
CA MET A 116 13.57 -10.19 4.50
C MET A 116 13.27 -9.15 5.58
N THR A 117 12.22 -9.34 6.37
CA THR A 117 11.86 -8.43 7.46
C THR A 117 13.00 -8.29 8.47
N ALA A 118 13.64 -9.40 8.85
CA ALA A 118 14.79 -9.37 9.76
C ALA A 118 15.98 -8.60 9.16
N TYR A 119 16.27 -8.80 7.88
CA TYR A 119 17.30 -8.03 7.18
C TYR A 119 17.00 -6.54 7.15
N LEU A 120 15.77 -6.14 6.80
CA LEU A 120 15.34 -4.74 6.74
C LEU A 120 15.43 -4.05 8.11
N LEU A 121 14.95 -4.72 9.16
CA LEU A 121 15.05 -4.20 10.53
C LEU A 121 16.51 -4.06 10.98
N ALA A 122 17.37 -5.03 10.66
CA ALA A 122 18.80 -4.92 10.97
C ALA A 122 19.49 -3.78 10.20
N ALA A 123 19.22 -3.64 8.91
CA ALA A 123 19.76 -2.56 8.08
C ALA A 123 19.29 -1.18 8.55
N ALA A 124 18.06 -1.08 9.07
CA ALA A 124 17.50 0.14 9.65
C ALA A 124 17.98 0.42 11.09
N GLY A 125 18.75 -0.47 11.71
CA GLY A 125 19.17 -0.34 13.11
C GLY A 125 18.04 -0.57 14.12
N LEU A 126 17.01 -1.33 13.74
CA LEU A 126 15.79 -1.62 14.50
C LEU A 126 15.65 -3.08 14.93
N ALA A 127 16.71 -3.89 14.84
CA ALA A 127 16.69 -5.31 15.21
C ALA A 127 16.70 -5.60 16.73
N GLY A 128 16.48 -4.57 17.57
CA GLY A 128 16.60 -4.62 19.03
C GLY A 128 15.28 -4.82 19.76
#